data_AF-K1TBG9-F1
#
_entry.id   AF-K1TBG9-F1
#
_cell.length_a   1.000
_cell.length_b   1.000
_cell.length_c   1.000
_cell.angle_alpha   90.00
_cell.angle_beta   90.00
_cell.angle_gamma   90.00
#
_symmetry.space_group_name_H-M   'P 1'
#
loop_
_entity.id
_entity.type
_entity.pdbx_description
1 polymer ?
#
loop_
_entity_poly.entity_id
_entity_poly.type
_entity_poly.pdbx_seq_one_letter_code
_entity_poly.pdbx_strand_id
1 'polypeptide(L)'
;GIRTRHTTKYGNHTPEHFKSNQTDTIMTNREIIRELKRRGYSRVDIDTDRRTAKTFYTYRGGLHINGTGNLSFHIVPLQDSLGLGRFAICATRNGKSSQLGTDQAPFFFGRLLAFLKGERKENEIIDEIVL
;
A
#
# COMPACT_ATOMS: atom_id res chain seq x y z
N GLY A 1 -10.52 16.81 -5.44
CA GLY A 1 -9.87 16.08 -6.55
C GLY A 1 -8.83 15.13 -5.99
N ILE A 2 -8.66 13.96 -6.62
CA ILE A 2 -7.63 12.98 -6.24
C ILE A 2 -6.39 13.24 -7.09
N ARG A 3 -5.21 13.34 -6.47
CA ARG A 3 -3.94 13.42 -7.20
C ARG A 3 -3.41 12.00 -7.45
N THR A 4 -3.35 11.58 -8.71
CA THR A 4 -2.87 10.24 -9.08
C THR A 4 -1.48 10.34 -9.71
N ARG A 5 -0.54 9.49 -9.27
CA ARG A 5 0.78 9.32 -9.86
C ARG A 5 1.07 7.84 -10.11
N HIS A 6 1.86 7.58 -11.14
CA HIS A 6 2.38 6.24 -11.45
C HIS A 6 3.91 6.31 -11.53
N THR A 7 4.61 5.42 -10.83
CA THR A 7 6.07 5.31 -10.93
C THR A 7 6.46 4.06 -11.71
N THR A 8 7.04 4.28 -12.89
CA THR A 8 7.47 3.20 -13.79
C THR A 8 8.90 2.74 -13.51
N LYS A 9 9.80 3.62 -13.02
CA LYS A 9 11.18 3.28 -12.66
C LYS A 9 11.73 4.24 -11.59
N TYR A 10 12.31 3.71 -10.51
CA TYR A 10 13.47 4.37 -9.90
C TYR A 10 14.59 4.32 -10.96
N GLY A 11 14.88 5.45 -11.60
CA GLY A 11 16.16 5.61 -12.30
C GLY A 11 17.30 5.46 -11.30
N ASN A 12 18.54 5.33 -11.79
CA ASN A 12 19.78 5.03 -11.05
C ASN A 12 20.12 5.91 -9.82
N HIS A 13 19.22 6.81 -9.39
CA HIS A 13 19.30 7.69 -8.23
C HIS A 13 18.40 7.21 -7.08
N THR A 14 18.42 5.93 -6.74
CA THR A 14 17.85 5.47 -5.47
C THR A 14 18.66 6.12 -4.35
N PRO A 15 18.09 7.00 -3.51
CA PRO A 15 18.85 7.56 -2.39
C PRO A 15 19.28 6.38 -1.50
N GLU A 16 20.55 6.34 -1.11
CA GLU A 16 21.18 5.19 -0.41
C GLU A 16 20.36 4.69 0.79
N HIS A 17 19.64 5.58 1.49
CA HIS A 17 18.74 5.24 2.60
C HIS A 17 17.49 4.41 2.20
N PHE A 18 17.16 4.31 0.91
CA PHE A 18 16.08 3.48 0.38
C PHE A 18 16.56 2.13 -0.17
N LYS A 19 17.88 1.89 -0.22
CA LYS A 19 18.44 0.56 -0.52
C LYS A 19 18.37 -0.28 0.75
N SER A 20 17.17 -0.69 1.17
CA SER A 20 17.07 -1.69 2.23
C SER A 20 17.45 -3.06 1.66
N ASN A 21 18.23 -3.84 2.43
CA ASN A 21 18.58 -5.24 2.14
C ASN A 21 17.38 -6.19 2.26
N GLN A 22 16.17 -5.71 1.96
CA GLN A 22 14.94 -6.46 2.08
C GLN A 22 14.77 -7.27 0.80
N THR A 23 15.11 -8.56 0.92
CA THR A 23 14.91 -9.63 -0.07
C THR A 23 13.72 -9.35 -1.00
N ASP A 24 13.90 -9.58 -2.32
CA ASP A 24 12.94 -9.48 -3.44
C ASP A 24 11.62 -10.27 -3.25
N THR A 25 10.97 -10.11 -2.11
CA THR A 25 9.89 -10.94 -1.65
C THR A 25 8.60 -10.33 -2.14
N ILE A 26 8.16 -10.78 -3.31
CA ILE A 26 6.77 -10.61 -3.71
C ILE A 26 5.94 -11.52 -2.80
N MET A 27 5.23 -10.93 -1.84
CA MET A 27 4.33 -11.70 -0.99
C MET A 27 3.00 -11.98 -1.69
N THR A 28 2.48 -13.18 -1.50
CA THR A 28 1.13 -13.55 -1.94
C THR A 28 0.07 -12.91 -1.03
N ASN A 29 -1.14 -12.69 -1.56
CA ASN A 29 -2.28 -12.23 -0.74
C ASN A 29 -2.48 -13.10 0.51
N ARG A 30 -2.26 -14.42 0.42
CA ARG A 30 -2.39 -15.35 1.55
C ARG A 30 -1.41 -15.04 2.67
N GLU A 31 -0.15 -14.76 2.34
CA GLU A 31 0.88 -14.44 3.33
C GLU A 31 0.63 -13.09 3.99
N ILE A 32 0.20 -12.11 3.19
CA ILE A 32 -0.14 -10.77 3.70
C ILE A 32 -1.33 -10.86 4.64
N ILE A 33 -2.40 -11.57 4.25
CA ILE A 33 -3.58 -11.75 5.10
C ILE A 33 -3.22 -12.43 6.43
N ARG A 34 -2.30 -13.40 6.42
CA ARG A 34 -1.79 -14.01 7.66
C ARG A 34 -1.09 -12.97 8.54
N GLU A 35 -0.24 -12.13 7.96
CA GLU A 35 0.43 -11.06 8.71
C GLU A 35 -0.56 -10.03 9.26
N LEU A 36 -1.52 -9.58 8.45
CA LEU A 36 -2.57 -8.65 8.87
C LEU A 36 -3.33 -9.18 10.10
N LYS A 37 -3.76 -10.45 10.07
CA LYS A 37 -4.41 -11.09 11.21
C LYS A 37 -3.52 -11.14 12.46
N ARG A 38 -2.22 -11.45 12.31
CA ARG A 38 -1.26 -11.41 13.43
C ARG A 38 -1.14 -10.02 14.05
N ARG A 39 -1.32 -8.96 13.26
CA ARG A 39 -1.28 -7.55 13.71
C ARG A 39 -2.63 -7.00 14.17
N GLY A 40 -3.65 -7.86 14.28
CA GLY A 40 -4.98 -7.50 14.77
C GLY A 40 -5.88 -6.83 13.74
N TYR A 41 -5.62 -7.01 12.44
CA TYR A 41 -6.52 -6.52 11.41
C TYR A 41 -7.74 -7.43 11.27
N SER A 42 -8.90 -6.81 11.07
CA SER A 42 -10.16 -7.51 10.84
C SER A 42 -10.51 -7.56 9.36
N ARG A 43 -11.00 -8.70 8.89
CA ARG A 43 -11.58 -8.79 7.55
C ARG A 43 -12.98 -8.16 7.57
N VAL A 44 -13.28 -7.34 6.57
CA VAL A 44 -14.61 -6.75 6.36
C VAL A 44 -15.17 -7.14 4.99
N ASP A 45 -16.47 -6.95 4.80
CA ASP A 45 -17.09 -7.04 3.48
C ASP A 45 -16.92 -5.71 2.73
N ILE A 46 -16.68 -5.77 1.42
CA ILE A 46 -16.49 -4.58 0.59
C ILE A 46 -17.69 -3.63 0.63
N ASP A 47 -18.91 -4.17 0.64
CA ASP A 47 -20.15 -3.38 0.64
C ASP A 47 -20.37 -2.67 1.99
N THR A 48 -19.68 -3.14 3.02
CA THR A 48 -19.72 -2.59 4.37
C THR A 48 -18.45 -1.83 4.76
N ASP A 49 -17.46 -1.73 3.85
CA ASP A 49 -16.18 -1.12 4.16
C ASP A 49 -16.34 0.40 4.36
N ARG A 50 -16.18 0.82 5.61
CA ARG A 50 -16.19 2.23 6.02
C ARG A 50 -14.80 2.85 6.04
N ARG A 51 -13.80 2.16 5.49
CA ARG A 51 -12.37 2.51 5.60
C ARG A 51 -11.90 2.61 7.04
N THR A 52 -12.48 1.78 7.90
CA THR A 52 -12.10 1.71 9.32
C THR A 52 -10.64 1.26 9.41
N ALA A 53 -9.86 1.93 10.26
CA ALA A 53 -8.47 1.55 10.49
C ALA A 53 -8.34 0.08 10.90
N LYS A 54 -7.23 -0.55 10.52
CA LYS A 54 -6.95 -1.97 10.76
C LYS A 54 -8.01 -2.92 10.21
N THR A 55 -8.50 -2.64 9.01
CA THR A 55 -9.39 -3.56 8.28
C THR A 55 -8.81 -3.93 6.93
N PHE A 56 -9.29 -5.02 6.35
CA PHE A 56 -8.96 -5.40 4.98
C PHE A 56 -10.10 -6.18 4.33
N TYR A 57 -10.14 -6.18 3.00
CA TYR A 57 -11.02 -7.05 2.23
C TYR A 57 -10.33 -7.51 0.95
N THR A 58 -10.87 -8.58 0.36
CA THR A 58 -10.42 -9.08 -0.94
C THR A 58 -11.53 -8.88 -1.95
N TYR A 59 -11.21 -8.42 -3.14
CA TYR A 59 -12.18 -8.21 -4.21
C TYR A 59 -11.56 -8.58 -5.54
N ARG A 60 -12.23 -9.47 -6.31
CA ARG A 60 -11.78 -9.95 -7.62
C ARG A 60 -10.31 -10.41 -7.68
N GLY A 61 -9.80 -11.01 -6.61
CA GLY A 61 -8.40 -11.44 -6.51
C GLY A 61 -7.41 -10.35 -6.06
N GLY A 62 -7.87 -9.10 -5.92
CA GLY A 62 -7.16 -8.04 -5.24
C GLY A 62 -7.29 -8.09 -3.72
N LEU A 63 -6.44 -7.32 -3.05
CA LEU A 63 -6.39 -7.14 -1.60
C LEU A 63 -6.33 -5.65 -1.28
N HIS A 64 -7.28 -5.17 -0.49
CA HIS A 64 -7.36 -3.79 -0.02
C HIS A 64 -7.16 -3.77 1.49
N ILE A 65 -6.23 -2.94 1.95
CA ILE A 65 -5.79 -2.88 3.34
C ILE A 65 -5.96 -1.44 3.84
N ASN A 66 -6.85 -1.25 4.81
CA ASN A 66 -7.04 0.03 5.48
C ASN A 66 -6.09 0.09 6.67
N GLY A 67 -4.94 0.75 6.49
CA GLY A 67 -3.94 0.92 7.54
C GLY A 67 -4.47 1.83 8.65
N THR A 68 -4.86 3.04 8.25
CA THR A 68 -5.48 4.06 9.11
C THR A 68 -6.65 4.70 8.35
N GLY A 69 -7.29 5.73 8.93
CA GLY A 69 -8.27 6.54 8.21
C GLY A 69 -7.69 7.35 7.05
N ASN A 70 -6.37 7.55 7.00
CA ASN A 70 -5.71 8.35 5.97
C ASN A 70 -4.72 7.56 5.10
N LEU A 71 -4.46 6.29 5.39
CA LEU A 71 -3.47 5.48 4.67
C LEU A 71 -4.04 4.09 4.35
N SER A 72 -4.01 3.72 3.07
CA SER A 72 -4.38 2.38 2.61
C SER A 72 -3.40 1.82 1.57
N PHE A 73 -3.33 0.49 1.50
CA PHE A 73 -2.45 -0.27 0.61
C PHE A 73 -3.28 -1.24 -0.22
N HIS A 74 -3.15 -1.18 -1.54
CA HIS A 74 -3.93 -1.99 -2.46
C HIS A 74 -3.03 -2.84 -3.35
N ILE A 75 -3.41 -4.10 -3.54
CA ILE A 75 -2.86 -5.01 -4.53
C ILE A 75 -4.01 -5.36 -5.47
N VAL A 76 -3.85 -5.07 -6.75
CA VAL A 76 -4.88 -5.33 -7.76
C VAL A 76 -4.37 -6.30 -8.82
N PRO A 77 -5.24 -7.13 -9.40
CA PRO A 77 -4.91 -7.86 -10.61
C PRO A 77 -4.42 -6.91 -11.72
N LEU A 78 -3.50 -7.38 -12.57
CA LEU A 78 -2.92 -6.54 -13.63
C LEU A 78 -3.98 -5.93 -14.55
N GLN A 79 -5.01 -6.71 -14.89
CA GLN A 79 -6.17 -6.27 -15.69
C GLN A 79 -6.96 -5.13 -15.05
N ASP A 80 -6.91 -4.99 -13.72
CA ASP A 80 -7.64 -3.98 -12.96
C ASP A 80 -6.74 -2.80 -12.55
N SER A 81 -5.48 -2.78 -13.00
CA SER A 81 -4.48 -1.78 -12.60
C SER A 81 -4.69 -0.39 -13.22
N LEU A 82 -5.52 -0.27 -14.26
CA LEU A 82 -5.77 0.98 -14.99
C LEU A 82 -4.47 1.68 -15.49
N GLY A 83 -3.41 0.90 -15.75
CA GLY A 83 -2.11 1.43 -16.16
C GLY A 83 -1.31 2.12 -15.05
N LEU A 84 -1.75 2.01 -13.79
CA LEU A 84 -1.09 2.55 -12.61
C LEU A 84 -0.23 1.50 -11.89
N GLY A 85 -0.11 0.30 -12.43
CA GLY A 85 0.60 -0.81 -11.81
C GLY A 85 -0.23 -1.59 -10.79
N ARG A 86 0.26 -2.78 -10.43
CA ARG A 86 -0.44 -3.76 -9.59
C ARG A 86 -0.53 -3.36 -8.11
N PHE A 87 0.28 -2.42 -7.68
CA PHE A 87 0.36 -1.98 -6.30
C PHE A 87 0.00 -0.50 -6.19
N ALA A 88 -0.75 -0.13 -5.16
CA ALA A 88 -1.04 1.28 -4.90
C ALA A 88 -0.99 1.60 -3.41
N ILE A 89 -0.45 2.78 -3.08
CA ILE A 89 -0.54 3.38 -1.75
C ILE A 89 -1.39 4.63 -1.87
N CYS A 90 -2.46 4.70 -1.09
CA CYS A 90 -3.36 5.84 -1.05
C CYS A 90 -3.19 6.58 0.26
N ALA A 91 -3.04 7.90 0.17
CA ALA A 91 -2.81 8.78 1.30
C ALA A 91 -3.83 9.92 1.28
N THR A 92 -4.34 10.32 2.45
CA THR A 92 -5.16 11.53 2.60
C THR A 92 -4.46 12.50 3.54
N ARG A 93 -4.30 13.75 3.12
CA ARG A 93 -3.76 14.83 3.94
C ARG A 93 -4.65 16.04 3.82
N ASN A 94 -5.10 16.58 4.96
CA ASN A 94 -5.95 17.77 5.01
C ASN A 94 -7.18 17.65 4.08
N GLY A 95 -7.83 16.48 4.09
CA GLY A 95 -8.99 16.16 3.24
C GLY A 95 -8.68 15.97 1.75
N LYS A 96 -7.42 16.08 1.32
CA LYS A 96 -6.99 15.85 -0.06
C LYS A 96 -6.37 14.46 -0.19
N SER A 97 -6.95 13.65 -1.08
CA SER A 97 -6.44 12.31 -1.35
C SER A 97 -5.43 12.31 -2.50
N SER A 98 -4.38 11.52 -2.31
CA SER A 98 -3.34 11.22 -3.29
C SER A 98 -3.20 9.71 -3.42
N GLN A 99 -2.84 9.23 -4.60
CA GLN A 99 -2.55 7.83 -4.86
C GLN A 99 -1.24 7.72 -5.63
N LEU A 100 -0.39 6.80 -5.20
CA LEU A 100 0.79 6.37 -5.92
C LEU A 100 0.63 4.92 -6.34
N GLY A 101 0.50 4.68 -7.65
CA GLY A 101 0.54 3.36 -8.25
C GLY A 101 1.97 2.97 -8.66
N THR A 102 2.30 1.67 -8.60
CA THR A 102 3.57 1.11 -9.05
C THR A 102 3.48 -0.39 -9.34
N ASP A 103 4.35 -0.89 -10.23
CA ASP A 103 4.64 -2.32 -10.37
C ASP A 103 5.87 -2.77 -9.56
N GLN A 104 6.53 -1.83 -8.86
CA GLN A 104 7.71 -2.13 -8.07
C GLN A 104 7.33 -2.79 -6.74
N ALA A 105 7.35 -4.12 -6.73
CA ALA A 105 7.05 -4.91 -5.54
C ALA A 105 7.92 -4.54 -4.32
N PRO A 106 9.25 -4.38 -4.41
CA PRO A 106 10.07 -4.01 -3.24
C PRO A 106 9.67 -2.67 -2.63
N PHE A 107 9.32 -1.69 -3.49
CA PHE A 107 8.83 -0.39 -3.04
C PHE A 107 7.55 -0.54 -2.20
N PHE A 108 6.57 -1.28 -2.72
CA PHE A 108 5.29 -1.47 -2.06
C PHE A 108 5.42 -2.32 -0.78
N PHE A 109 6.00 -3.52 -0.87
CA PHE A 109 6.11 -4.44 0.26
C PHE A 109 7.01 -3.89 1.36
N GLY A 110 8.09 -3.19 1.03
CA GLY A 110 8.93 -2.54 2.04
C GLY A 110 8.15 -1.55 2.90
N ARG A 111 7.30 -0.72 2.28
CA ARG A 111 6.44 0.25 3.00
C ARG A 111 5.34 -0.44 3.79
N LEU A 112 4.65 -1.41 3.19
CA LEU A 112 3.60 -2.17 3.86
C LEU A 112 4.15 -2.89 5.10
N LEU A 113 5.26 -3.62 4.97
CA LEU A 113 5.83 -4.40 6.07
C LEU A 113 6.40 -3.51 7.17
N ALA A 114 7.14 -2.44 6.82
CA ALA A 114 7.64 -1.50 7.81
C ALA A 114 6.50 -0.82 8.57
N PHE A 115 5.41 -0.46 7.88
CA PHE A 115 4.21 0.08 8.51
C PHE A 115 3.55 -0.94 9.46
N LEU A 116 3.34 -2.18 9.01
CA LEU A 116 2.70 -3.24 9.82
C LEU A 116 3.51 -3.61 11.07
N LYS A 117 4.84 -3.48 11.02
CA LYS A 117 5.74 -3.69 12.16
C LYS A 117 5.87 -2.47 13.07
N GLY A 118 5.34 -1.32 12.67
CA GLY A 118 5.53 -0.05 13.37
C GLY A 118 6.93 0.58 13.19
N GLU A 119 7.73 0.05 12.26
CA GLU A 119 9.07 0.55 11.91
C GLU A 119 9.00 1.86 11.10
N ARG A 120 7.88 2.10 10.40
CA ARG A 120 7.61 3.32 9.63
C ARG A 120 6.24 3.89 9.98
N LYS A 121 6.18 5.19 10.24
CA LYS A 121 4.97 5.88 10.67
C LYS A 121 4.10 6.28 9.49
N GLU A 122 2.81 6.45 9.77
CA GLU A 122 1.81 6.90 8.81
C GLU A 122 2.21 8.21 8.11
N ASN A 123 2.61 9.22 8.89
CA ASN A 123 2.95 10.54 8.35
C ASN A 123 4.14 10.50 7.39
N GLU A 124 5.17 9.69 7.69
CA GLU A 124 6.34 9.51 6.83
C GLU A 124 5.97 8.92 5.47
N ILE A 125 5.04 7.96 5.45
CA ILE A 125 4.53 7.38 4.21
C ILE A 125 3.67 8.40 3.47
N ILE A 126 2.75 9.09 4.18
CA ILE A 126 1.89 10.11 3.58
C ILE A 126 2.73 11.24 2.94
N ASP A 127 3.79 11.70 3.60
CA ASP A 127 4.73 12.68 3.04
C ASP A 127 5.24 12.22 1.68
N GLU A 128 5.71 10.99 1.60
CA GLU A 128 6.22 10.39 0.37
C GLU A 128 5.18 10.31 -0.77
N ILE A 129 3.92 10.01 -0.43
CA ILE A 129 2.83 9.87 -1.42
C ILE A 129 2.24 11.21 -1.83
N VAL A 130 2.28 12.23 -0.97
CA VAL A 130 1.65 13.53 -1.25
C VAL A 130 2.56 14.46 -2.06
N LEU A 131 3.89 14.36 -1.92
CA LEU A 131 4.92 15.17 -2.63
C LEU A 131 4.79 15.16 -4.15
#